data_AF-B0VNX8-F1
#
_entry.id   AF-B0VNX8-F1
#
_cell.length_a   1.000
_cell.length_b   1.000
_cell.length_c   1.000
_cell.angle_alpha   90.00
_cell.angle_beta   90.00
_cell.angle_gamma   90.00
#
_symmetry.space_group_name_H-M   'P 1'
#
loop_
_entity.id
_entity.type
_entity.pdbx_description
1 polymer ?
#
loop_
_entity_poly.entity_id
_entity_poly.type
_entity_poly.pdbx_seq_one_letter_code
_entity_poly.pdbx_strand_id
1 'polypeptide(L)'
;MSNQKEQTAFADLNVAKLVEDTVFWFEQRIETLNDIVNCDGNVVLAGEGGEKKLNDEQSVAFKAGISTAISLIGKFPLSLDRTVNPIDLDDLEA
;
A
#
# COMPACT_ATOMS: atom_id res chain seq x y z
N MET A 1 9.36 7.28 45.10
CA MET A 1 8.70 6.34 44.16
C MET A 1 8.11 7.17 43.04
N SER A 2 8.76 7.21 41.87
CA SER A 2 8.28 7.99 40.73
C SER A 2 7.24 7.18 39.96
N ASN A 3 5.99 7.67 39.97
CA ASN A 3 4.94 7.22 39.08
C ASN A 3 5.26 7.69 37.66
N GLN A 4 5.98 6.88 36.88
CA GLN A 4 5.98 7.01 35.43
C GLN A 4 4.61 6.55 34.92
N LYS A 5 3.68 7.50 34.76
CA LYS A 5 2.53 7.29 33.88
C LYS A 5 3.11 6.99 32.49
N GLU A 6 2.85 5.80 31.99
CA GLU A 6 2.97 5.46 30.57
C GLU A 6 2.11 6.46 29.80
N GLN A 7 2.71 7.57 29.39
CA GLN A 7 2.14 8.43 28.38
C GLN A 7 2.25 7.64 27.09
N THR A 8 1.15 7.03 26.66
CA THR A 8 0.97 6.61 25.28
C THR A 8 1.37 7.79 24.41
N ALA A 9 2.50 7.65 23.70
CA ALA A 9 3.02 8.68 22.82
C ALA A 9 1.93 9.02 21.80
N PHE A 10 1.35 10.21 21.93
CA PHE A 10 0.52 10.77 20.89
C PHE A 10 1.46 11.02 19.70
N ALA A 11 1.31 10.24 18.63
CA ALA A 11 2.03 10.51 17.40
C ALA A 11 1.72 11.96 16.99
N ASP A 12 2.76 12.74 16.63
CA ASP A 12 2.59 14.11 16.18
C ASP A 12 1.47 14.19 15.14
N LEU A 13 0.64 15.24 15.20
CA LEU A 13 -0.53 15.43 14.33
C LEU A 13 -0.18 15.24 12.84
N ASN A 14 1.06 15.60 12.45
CA ASN A 14 1.59 15.41 11.10
C ASN A 14 1.83 13.93 10.74
N VAL A 15 2.26 13.12 11.69
CA VAL A 15 2.46 11.66 11.51
C VAL A 15 1.11 10.96 11.44
N ALA A 16 0.15 11.31 12.30
CA ALA A 16 -1.20 10.76 12.24
C ALA A 16 -1.87 11.06 10.89
N LYS A 17 -1.79 12.31 10.42
CA LYS A 17 -2.31 12.71 9.10
C LYS A 17 -1.61 11.98 7.95
N LEU A 18 -0.29 11.84 8.00
CA LEU A 18 0.46 11.09 6.98
C LEU A 18 0.03 9.61 6.93
N VAL A 19 -0.20 8.99 8.09
CA VAL A 19 -0.72 7.62 8.17
C VAL A 19 -2.13 7.54 7.57
N GLU A 20 -3.03 8.45 7.91
CA GLU A 20 -4.39 8.51 7.35
C GLU A 20 -4.36 8.72 5.83
N ASP A 21 -3.57 9.68 5.32
CA ASP A 21 -3.42 9.94 3.89
C ASP A 21 -2.86 8.71 3.15
N THR A 22 -1.94 7.99 3.79
CA THR A 22 -1.36 6.75 3.24
C THR A 22 -2.38 5.62 3.20
N VAL A 23 -3.17 5.45 4.27
CA VAL A 23 -4.26 4.46 4.34
C VAL A 23 -5.31 4.77 3.27
N PHE A 24 -5.71 6.03 3.14
CA PHE A 24 -6.69 6.45 2.14
C PHE A 24 -6.19 6.23 0.72
N TRP A 25 -4.94 6.60 0.42
CA TRP A 25 -4.32 6.33 -0.88
C TRP A 25 -4.30 4.83 -1.18
N PHE A 26 -3.99 4.02 -0.16
CA PHE A 26 -3.96 2.58 -0.28
C PHE A 26 -5.36 1.99 -0.56
N GLU A 27 -6.38 2.41 0.19
CA GLU A 27 -7.78 1.98 0.00
C GLU A 27 -8.30 2.33 -1.40
N GLN A 28 -8.07 3.56 -1.88
CA GLN A 28 -8.46 3.97 -3.23
C GLN A 28 -7.82 3.11 -4.31
N ARG A 29 -6.56 2.71 -4.11
CA ARG A 29 -5.87 1.83 -5.08
C ARG A 29 -6.38 0.40 -5.03
N ILE A 30 -6.74 -0.10 -3.86
CA ILE A 30 -7.39 -1.41 -3.75
C ILE A 30 -8.77 -1.39 -4.42
N GLU A 31 -9.56 -0.32 -4.26
CA GLU A 31 -10.83 -0.16 -4.96
C GLU A 31 -10.64 -0.19 -6.48
N THR A 32 -9.71 0.61 -7.00
CA THR A 32 -9.37 0.64 -8.44
C THR A 32 -8.96 -0.76 -8.95
N LEU A 33 -8.18 -1.51 -8.18
CA LEU A 33 -7.76 -2.86 -8.57
C LEU A 33 -8.92 -3.85 -8.54
N ASN A 34 -9.85 -3.74 -7.59
CA ASN A 34 -11.07 -4.55 -7.56
C ASN A 34 -11.97 -4.25 -8.77
N ASP A 35 -12.09 -2.98 -9.18
CA ASP A 35 -12.84 -2.62 -10.39
C ASP A 35 -12.25 -3.28 -11.64
N ILE A 36 -10.91 -3.31 -11.75
CA ILE A 36 -10.22 -3.99 -12.86
C ILE A 36 -10.52 -5.50 -12.86
N VAL A 37 -10.56 -6.13 -11.68
CA VAL A 37 -10.90 -7.55 -11.54
C VAL A 37 -12.34 -7.83 -11.97
N ASN A 38 -13.27 -6.95 -11.60
CA ASN A 38 -14.72 -7.15 -11.82
C ASN A 38 -15.22 -6.62 -13.19
N CYS A 39 -14.41 -5.86 -13.92
CA CYS A 39 -14.82 -5.27 -15.19
C CYS A 39 -15.01 -6.33 -16.29
N ASP A 40 -16.10 -6.21 -17.06
CA ASP A 40 -16.38 -7.02 -18.24
C ASP A 40 -15.62 -6.45 -19.46
N GLY A 41 -14.38 -6.90 -19.63
CA GLY A 41 -13.52 -6.48 -20.74
C GLY A 41 -12.12 -7.09 -20.70
N ASN A 42 -11.44 -7.02 -21.85
CA ASN A 42 -10.06 -7.49 -21.97
C ASN A 42 -9.09 -6.44 -21.46
N VAL A 43 -8.03 -6.89 -20.81
CA VAL A 43 -7.00 -6.03 -20.24
C VAL A 43 -6.18 -5.43 -21.37
N VAL A 44 -5.91 -4.13 -21.28
CA VAL A 44 -5.01 -3.41 -22.19
C VAL A 44 -3.82 -2.92 -21.39
N LEU A 45 -2.62 -3.34 -21.82
CA LEU A 45 -1.37 -2.88 -21.23
C LEU A 45 -0.86 -1.67 -22.03
N ALA A 46 -0.74 -0.52 -21.37
CA ALA A 46 -0.12 0.67 -21.95
C ALA A 46 1.40 0.64 -21.71
N GLY A 47 2.19 0.94 -22.74
CA GLY A 47 3.65 1.07 -22.65
C GLY A 47 4.21 2.00 -23.73
N GLU A 48 5.52 2.25 -23.69
CA GLU A 48 6.20 3.19 -24.63
C GLU A 48 6.02 2.82 -26.12
N GLY A 49 5.71 1.56 -26.43
CA GLY A 49 5.43 1.07 -27.79
C GLY A 49 3.95 1.09 -28.20
N GLY A 50 3.06 1.67 -27.39
CA GLY A 50 1.62 1.69 -27.61
C GLY A 50 0.84 0.71 -26.72
N GLU A 51 -0.44 0.58 -27.01
CA GLU A 51 -1.36 -0.27 -26.26
C GLU A 51 -1.34 -1.72 -26.78
N LYS A 52 -1.15 -2.67 -25.87
CA LYS A 52 -1.26 -4.10 -26.15
C LYS A 52 -2.48 -4.68 -25.46
N LYS A 53 -3.51 -5.00 -26.25
CA LYS A 53 -4.69 -5.73 -25.77
C LYS A 53 -4.34 -7.20 -25.54
N LEU A 54 -4.63 -7.69 -24.34
CA LEU A 54 -4.51 -9.11 -24.00
C LEU A 54 -5.69 -9.88 -24.58
N ASN A 55 -5.45 -11.14 -24.94
CA ASN A 55 -6.54 -12.06 -25.29
C ASN A 55 -7.33 -12.47 -24.04
N ASP A 56 -8.39 -13.26 -24.22
CA ASP A 56 -9.31 -13.60 -23.14
C ASP A 56 -8.61 -14.40 -22.03
N GLU A 57 -7.84 -15.43 -22.39
CA GLU A 57 -7.10 -16.27 -21.43
C GLU A 57 -6.06 -15.47 -20.64
N GLN A 58 -5.29 -14.60 -21.33
CA GLN A 58 -4.32 -13.71 -20.70
C GLN A 58 -4.99 -12.69 -19.79
N SER A 59 -6.15 -12.15 -20.19
CA SER A 59 -6.93 -11.21 -19.38
C SER A 59 -7.45 -11.88 -18.11
N VAL A 60 -7.96 -13.11 -18.21
CA VAL A 60 -8.41 -13.90 -17.06
C VAL A 60 -7.25 -14.17 -16.11
N ALA A 61 -6.11 -14.63 -16.63
CA ALA A 61 -4.92 -14.89 -15.82
C ALA A 61 -4.41 -13.62 -15.12
N PHE A 62 -4.40 -12.48 -15.81
CA PHE A 62 -4.00 -11.20 -15.25
C PHE A 62 -4.93 -10.75 -14.11
N LYS A 63 -6.26 -10.82 -14.31
CA LYS A 63 -7.25 -10.48 -13.28
C LYS A 63 -7.14 -11.42 -12.07
N ALA A 64 -6.93 -12.72 -12.28
CA ALA A 64 -6.70 -13.68 -11.20
C ALA A 64 -5.43 -13.37 -10.39
N GLY A 65 -4.35 -12.93 -11.07
CA GLY A 65 -3.14 -12.44 -10.43
C GLY A 65 -3.39 -11.23 -9.54
N ILE A 66 -4.12 -10.22 -10.04
CA ILE A 66 -4.52 -9.04 -9.25
C ILE A 66 -5.37 -9.44 -8.05
N SER A 67 -6.38 -10.28 -8.24
CA SER A 67 -7.24 -10.77 -7.16
C SER A 67 -6.43 -11.46 -6.06
N THR A 68 -5.46 -12.30 -6.46
CA THR A 68 -4.54 -12.95 -5.53
C THR A 68 -3.71 -11.91 -4.77
N ALA A 69 -3.11 -10.94 -5.45
CA ALA A 69 -2.33 -9.88 -4.82
C ALA A 69 -3.16 -9.10 -3.79
N ILE A 70 -4.34 -8.61 -4.15
CA ILE A 70 -5.28 -7.94 -3.23
C ILE A 70 -5.54 -8.83 -2.00
N SER A 71 -5.78 -10.12 -2.21
CA SER A 71 -6.08 -11.05 -1.12
C SER A 71 -4.93 -11.27 -0.14
N LEU A 72 -3.69 -10.97 -0.52
CA LEU A 72 -2.51 -11.15 0.32
C LEU A 72 -2.10 -9.86 1.04
N ILE A 73 -2.45 -8.68 0.51
CA ILE A 73 -2.05 -7.42 1.13
C ILE A 73 -2.71 -7.29 2.50
N GLY A 74 -1.93 -6.87 3.50
CA GLY A 74 -2.38 -6.73 4.89
C GLY A 74 -2.51 -8.05 5.66
N LYS A 75 -2.41 -9.22 5.00
CA LYS A 75 -2.48 -10.52 5.69
C LYS A 75 -1.14 -10.97 6.28
N PHE A 76 -0.03 -10.47 5.77
CA PHE A 76 1.29 -10.73 6.35
C PHE A 76 1.66 -9.56 7.26
N PRO A 77 1.85 -9.78 8.57
CA PRO A 77 2.44 -8.76 9.42
C PRO A 77 3.86 -8.50 8.92
N LEU A 78 4.07 -7.31 8.34
CA LEU A 78 5.40 -6.84 8.00
C LEU A 78 6.11 -6.46 9.31
N SER A 79 6.80 -7.41 9.93
CA SER A 79 7.73 -7.12 11.02
C SER A 79 9.06 -6.69 10.44
N LEU A 80 9.49 -5.45 10.72
CA LEU A 80 10.88 -5.07 10.53
C LEU A 80 11.71 -5.81 11.58
N ASP A 81 12.57 -6.73 11.14
CA ASP A 81 13.47 -7.52 12.01
C ASP A 81 14.64 -6.68 12.57
N ARG A 82 14.53 -5.35 12.49
CA ARG A 82 15.52 -4.40 12.99
C ARG A 82 14.81 -3.33 13.79
N THR A 83 15.31 -3.08 14.99
CA THR A 83 15.05 -1.84 15.72
C THR A 83 15.35 -0.67 14.80
N VAL A 84 14.31 0.07 14.42
CA VAL A 84 14.46 1.36 13.77
C VAL A 84 15.08 2.27 14.83
N ASN A 85 16.37 2.57 14.69
CA ASN A 85 16.95 3.65 15.49
C ASN A 85 16.11 4.91 15.20
N PRO A 86 15.78 5.71 16.22
CA PRO A 86 15.14 7.00 16.00
C PRO A 86 15.90 7.74 14.91
N ILE A 87 15.18 8.25 13.91
CA ILE A 87 15.77 9.13 12.91
C ILE A 87 16.26 10.35 13.67
N ASP A 88 17.56 10.57 13.67
CA ASP A 88 18.14 11.79 14.21
C ASP A 88 17.81 12.92 13.24
N LEU A 89 16.89 13.79 13.63
CA LEU A 89 16.44 14.90 12.79
C LEU A 89 17.56 15.95 12.61
N ASP A 90 18.59 15.92 13.47
CA ASP A 90 19.76 16.79 13.39
C ASP A 90 20.69 16.40 12.22
N ASP A 91 20.62 15.17 11.71
CA ASP A 91 21.40 14.69 10.55
C ASP A 91 20.80 15.15 9.20
N LEU A 92 19.60 15.72 9.19
CA LEU A 92 18.90 16.19 7.98
C LEU A 92 19.08 17.70 7.71
N GLU A 93 19.73 18.45 8.62
CA GLU A 93 20.00 19.89 8.49
C GLU A 93 21.48 20.25 8.18
N ALA A 94 22.26 19.33 7.62
CA ALA A 94 23.66 19.56 7.21
C ALA A 94 23.87 19.66 5.69
#